data_AF-A0AA36HC57-F1
#
_entry.id   AF-A0AA36HC57-F1
#
_cell.length_a   1.000
_cell.length_b   1.000
_cell.length_c   1.000
_cell.angle_alpha   90.00
_cell.angle_beta   90.00
_cell.angle_gamma   90.00
#
_symmetry.space_group_name_H-M   'P 1'
#
loop_
_entity.id
_entity.type
_entity.pdbx_description
1 polymer ?
#
loop_
_entity_poly.entity_id
_entity_poly.type
_entity_poly.pdbx_seq_one_letter_code
_entity_poly.pdbx_strand_id
1 'polypeptide(L)' 'MLSSKVEEMFLTRSSRVKSVDLHPTETWLLAALCSGSVQIWNYESQLLLKSFKICDLPVRAAKFISRRNWIVRLR' A
#
# COMPACT_ATOMS: atom_id res chain seq x y z
N MET A 1 -20.31 -27.28 3.03
CA MET A 1 -18.98 -26.74 3.38
C MET A 1 -18.57 -25.77 2.27
N LEU A 2 -18.54 -24.47 2.55
CA LEU A 2 -17.98 -23.49 1.59
C LEU A 2 -16.46 -23.64 1.64
N SER A 3 -15.87 -24.21 0.59
CA SER A 3 -14.41 -24.29 0.45
C SER A 3 -13.88 -22.87 0.23
N SER A 4 -13.18 -22.31 1.22
CA SER A 4 -12.52 -21.02 1.08
C SER A 4 -11.26 -21.23 0.24
N LYS A 5 -11.30 -20.88 -1.04
CA LYS A 5 -10.16 -20.97 -1.94
C LYS A 5 -9.24 -19.78 -1.71
N VAL A 6 -7.97 -20.05 -1.40
CA VAL A 6 -6.93 -19.02 -1.31
C VAL A 6 -6.30 -18.88 -2.68
N GLU A 7 -6.37 -17.68 -3.25
CA GLU A 7 -5.77 -17.35 -4.55
C GLU A 7 -4.83 -16.15 -4.39
N GLU A 8 -3.69 -16.17 -5.10
CA GLU A 8 -2.77 -15.03 -5.14
C GLU A 8 -3.36 -13.96 -6.07
N MET A 9 -3.69 -12.78 -5.53
CA MET A 9 -4.31 -11.70 -6.31
C MET A 9 -3.29 -10.70 -6.89
N PHE A 10 -2.21 -10.44 -6.16
CA PHE A 10 -1.23 -9.41 -6.52
C PHE A 10 0.15 -9.73 -5.95
N LEU A 11 1.16 -9.72 -6.82
CA LEU A 11 2.55 -9.91 -6.45
C LEU A 11 3.41 -8.85 -7.14
N THR A 12 4.21 -8.12 -6.36
CA THR A 12 5.17 -7.15 -6.88
C THR A 12 6.46 -7.17 -6.08
N ARG A 13 7.58 -6.84 -6.73
CA ARG A 13 8.88 -6.72 -6.07
C ARG A 13 9.10 -5.26 -5.65
N SER A 14 9.50 -5.05 -4.40
CA SER A 14 9.83 -3.74 -3.87
C SER A 14 10.91 -3.84 -2.80
N SER A 15 11.45 -2.71 -2.34
CA SER A 15 12.22 -2.70 -1.10
C SER A 15 11.37 -3.19 0.07
N ARG A 16 12.00 -3.59 1.19
CA ARG A 16 11.28 -4.11 2.37
C ARG A 16 10.07 -3.24 2.74
N VAL A 17 8.88 -3.82 2.70
CA VAL A 17 7.64 -3.17 3.14
C VAL A 17 7.58 -3.17 4.67
N LYS A 18 7.21 -2.05 5.27
CA LYS A 18 7.08 -1.88 6.72
C LYS A 18 5.63 -1.89 7.19
N SER A 19 4.72 -1.40 6.35
CA SER A 19 3.27 -1.47 6.58
C SER A 19 2.52 -1.41 5.26
N VAL A 20 1.30 -1.94 5.30
CA VAL A 20 0.34 -1.87 4.20
C VAL A 20 -1.02 -1.40 4.73
N ASP A 21 -1.81 -0.80 3.86
CA ASP A 21 -3.19 -0.42 4.14
C ASP A 21 -4.05 -0.56 2.88
N LEU A 22 -5.32 -0.95 3.05
CA LEU A 22 -6.26 -1.08 1.95
C LEU A 22 -7.25 0.09 2.00
N HIS A 23 -7.55 0.67 0.84
CA HIS A 23 -8.59 1.67 0.76
C HIS A 23 -9.96 1.01 1.01
N PRO A 24 -10.86 1.61 1.81
CA PRO A 24 -12.11 0.97 2.21
C PRO A 24 -13.14 0.80 1.08
N THR A 25 -12.96 1.49 -0.05
CA THR A 25 -13.94 1.53 -1.14
C THR A 25 -13.34 1.26 -2.51
N GLU A 26 -12.04 1.52 -2.67
CA GLU A 26 -11.36 1.38 -3.97
C GLU A 26 -10.38 0.24 -3.89
N THR A 27 -10.00 -0.32 -5.04
CA THR A 27 -9.05 -1.45 -5.12
C THR A 27 -7.61 -1.01 -4.95
N TRP A 28 -7.38 -0.05 -4.06
CA TRP A 28 -6.09 0.57 -3.81
C TRP A 28 -5.41 0.00 -2.58
N LEU A 29 -4.12 -0.28 -2.73
CA LEU A 29 -3.22 -0.74 -1.70
C LEU A 29 -2.12 0.30 -1.49
N LEU A 30 -1.98 0.76 -0.26
CA LEU A 30 -0.88 1.60 0.19
C LEU A 30 0.23 0.70 0.72
N ALA A 31 1.46 0.93 0.29
CA ALA A 31 2.65 0.25 0.80
C ALA A 31 3.68 1.27 1.28
N ALA A 32 4.04 1.22 2.56
CA ALA A 32 5.12 2.01 3.12
C ALA A 32 6.43 1.23 3.09
N LEU A 33 7.44 1.81 2.45
CA LEU A 33 8.69 1.15 2.16
C LEU A 33 9.82 1.59 3.10
N CYS A 34 10.75 0.67 3.35
CA CYS A 34 11.96 0.93 4.13
C CYS A 34 12.94 1.88 3.42
N SER A 35 12.79 2.05 2.10
CA SER A 35 13.52 3.06 1.31
C SER A 35 13.08 4.50 1.61
N GLY A 36 12.00 4.67 2.37
CA GLY A 36 11.42 5.97 2.68
C GLY A 36 10.40 6.47 1.65
N SER A 37 10.01 5.60 0.72
CA SER A 37 8.95 5.83 -0.22
C SER A 37 7.62 5.23 0.25
N VAL A 38 6.51 5.79 -0.22
CA VAL A 38 5.16 5.24 -0.09
C VAL A 38 4.59 5.05 -1.48
N GLN A 39 4.04 3.88 -1.74
CA GLN A 39 3.45 3.52 -3.03
C GLN A 39 1.96 3.25 -2.88
N ILE A 40 1.19 3.64 -3.89
CA ILE A 40 -0.21 3.28 -4.07
C ILE A 40 -0.30 2.39 -5.29
N TRP A 41 -0.87 1.21 -5.11
CA TRP A 41 -1.09 0.20 -6.13
C TRP A 41 -2.57 -0.03 -6.33
N ASN A 42 -3.00 -0.28 -7.55
CA ASN A 42 -4.27 -0.95 -7.80
C ASN A 42 -3.99 -2.45 -7.84
N TYR A 43 -4.52 -3.21 -6.88
CA TYR A 43 -4.21 -4.64 -6.78
C TYR A 43 -5.02 -5.50 -7.77
N GLU A 44 -6.10 -4.98 -8.34
CA GLU A 44 -6.91 -5.68 -9.35
C GLU A 44 -6.30 -5.52 -10.75
N SER A 45 -5.94 -4.29 -11.12
CA SER A 45 -5.26 -4.02 -12.39
C SER A 45 -3.76 -4.28 -12.34
N GLN A 46 -3.20 -4.55 -11.16
CA GLN A 46 -1.77 -4.73 -10.88
C GLN A 46 -0.89 -3.52 -11.26
N LEU A 47 -1.45 -2.31 -11.26
CA LEU A 47 -0.75 -1.09 -11.68
C LEU A 47 -0.28 -0.26 -10.49
N LEU A 48 0.93 0.31 -10.60
CA LEU A 48 1.39 1.35 -9.69
C LEU A 48 0.69 2.66 -10.04
N LEU A 49 -0.24 3.09 -9.20
CA LEU A 49 -0.96 4.35 -9.38
C LEU A 49 -0.08 5.55 -9.03
N LYS A 50 0.67 5.44 -7.92
CA LYS A 50 1.49 6.55 -7.46
C LYS A 50 2.64 6.08 -6.57
N SER A 51 3.76 6.80 -6.63
CA SER A 51 4.90 6.61 -5.75
C SER A 51 5.36 7.97 -5.23
N PHE A 52 5.53 8.09 -3.92
CA PHE A 52 5.97 9.28 -3.24
C PHE A 52 7.24 8.98 -2.47
N LYS A 53 8.31 9.73 -2.73
CA LYS A 53 9.49 9.72 -1.87
C LYS A 53 9.24 10.71 -0.72
N ILE A 54 9.07 10.19 0.50
CA ILE A 54 8.77 11.04 1.67
C ILE A 54 10.06 11.45 2.38
N CYS A 55 11.00 10.52 2.55
CA CYS A 55 12.29 10.79 3.17
C CYS A 55 13.32 9.72 2.78
N ASP A 56 14.56 9.86 3.26
CA ASP A 56 15.62 8.86 3.09
C ASP A 56 15.72 7.83 4.22
N LEU A 57 14.79 7.90 5.18
CA LEU A 57 14.67 6.95 6.28
C LEU A 57 13.44 6.04 6.09
N PRO A 58 13.39 4.87 6.75
CA PRO A 58 12.24 3.96 6.64
C PRO A 58 10.91 4.61 7.07
N VAL A 59 9.89 4.51 6.21
CA VAL A 59 8.50 4.87 6.60
C VAL A 59 7.89 3.65 7.28
N ARG A 60 7.57 3.74 8.57
CA ARG A 60 7.10 2.59 9.37
C ARG A 60 5.60 2.38 9.27
N ALA A 61 4.84 3.46 9.20
CA ALA A 61 3.39 3.44 9.15
C ALA A 61 2.87 4.44 8.12
N ALA A 62 1.95 4.00 7.28
CA ALA A 62 1.13 4.86 6.45
C ALA A 62 -0.31 4.33 6.44
N LYS A 63 -1.29 5.23 6.41
CA LYS A 63 -2.73 4.89 6.38
C LYS A 63 -3.47 5.75 5.37
N PHE A 64 -4.47 5.16 4.72
CA PHE A 64 -5.43 5.89 3.91
C PHE A 64 -6.39 6.67 4.81
N ILE A 65 -6.63 7.93 4.46
CA ILE A 65 -7.73 8.74 5.01
C ILE A 65 -8.70 9.02 3.87
N SER A 66 -9.65 8.09 3.69
CA SER A 66 -10.67 8.13 2.63
C SER A 66 -11.51 9.39 2.63
N ARG A 67 -11.70 10.03 3.79
CA ARG A 67 -12.51 11.25 3.91
C ARG A 67 -11.89 12.51 3.28
N ARG A 68 -10.60 12.51 2.93
CA ARG A 68 -9.91 13.69 2.36
C ARG A 68 -8.88 13.38 1.27
N ASN A 69 -8.76 12.13 0.80
CA ASN A 69 -7.66 11.67 -0.08
C ASN A 69 -6.27 11.96 0.52
N TRP A 70 -6.11 11.86 1.84
CA TRP A 70 -4.85 12.14 2.53
C TRP A 70 -4.14 10.86 2.97
N ILE A 71 -2.81 10.90 2.96
CA ILE A 71 -1.94 9.84 3.48
C ILE A 71 -1.22 10.42 4.69
N VAL A 72 -1.34 9.77 5.85
CA VAL A 72 -0.63 10.18 7.07
C VAL A 72 0.47 9.19 7.37
N ARG A 73 1.66 9.73 7.67
CA ARG A 73 2.80 8.98 8.21
C ARG A 73 2.83 9.13 9.72
N LEU A 74 2.98 8.02 10.44
CA LEU A 74 3.36 8.05 11.86
C LEU A 74 4.89 7.86 11.96
N ARG A 75 5.52 8.68 12.82
CA ARG A 75 6.98 8.69 13.02
C ARG A 75 7.42 7.48 13.83
#